data_AF-A0A1L9X4K1-F1
#
_entry.id   AF-A0A1L9X4K1-F1
#
_cell.length_a   1.000
_cell.length_b   1.000
_cell.length_c   1.000
_cell.angle_alpha   90.00
_cell.angle_beta   90.00
_cell.angle_gamma   90.00
#
_symmetry.space_group_name_H-M   'P 1'
#
loop_
_entity.id
_entity.type
_entity.pdbx_description
1 polymer ?
#
loop_
_entity_poly.entity_id
_entity_poly.type
_entity_poly.pdbx_seq_one_letter_code
_entity_poly.pdbx_strand_id
1 'polypeptide(L)'
;MGQQASAPQPGTHIQVIGAGLSRTGTASFSAALEILLGGPIYHGGTQTLMGPPTEIISWKQILQKWLSGDHATTLALLQTRTAGYAAITDAPASQLVPELLELYPDSKVICTVRDPDAWVRSIQQVSSIVRLWFLGAVLLPLPGMRHFMGYNWLLQAQWDRIYRSRDVAWIYQLHLQWLREVVPPDRLVLYDVREGWEPLCRALGKEVPDVPFPRINDAQAVDRIAEYYIRRGLMRWAGILLAMVGLGGCWLLRK
;
A
#
# COMPACT_ATOMS: atom_id res chain seq x y z
N MET A 1 2.97 17.42 5.38
CA MET A 1 2.54 16.48 6.44
C MET A 1 2.16 15.17 5.76
N GLY A 2 2.49 14.01 6.33
CA GLY A 2 2.22 12.71 5.70
C GLY A 2 0.75 12.30 5.87
N GLN A 3 0.29 11.35 5.05
CA GLN A 3 -1.04 10.74 5.20
C GLN A 3 -1.11 9.91 6.49
N GLN A 4 -2.24 9.94 7.18
CA GLN A 4 -2.52 9.06 8.33
C GLN A 4 -3.35 7.85 7.88
N ALA A 5 -3.28 6.74 8.63
CA ALA A 5 -4.13 5.60 8.36
C ALA A 5 -5.59 5.96 8.67
N SER A 6 -6.46 5.79 7.68
CA SER A 6 -7.90 6.05 7.83
C SER A 6 -8.58 4.93 8.61
N ALA A 7 -9.64 5.24 9.36
CA ALA A 7 -10.48 4.25 10.03
C ALA A 7 -11.73 3.93 9.19
N PRO A 8 -12.16 2.66 9.12
CA PRO A 8 -13.36 2.28 8.37
C PRO A 8 -14.62 2.85 9.02
N GLN A 9 -15.61 3.19 8.21
CA GLN A 9 -16.93 3.66 8.62
C GLN A 9 -18.01 2.67 8.18
N PRO A 10 -18.76 2.05 9.12
CA PRO A 10 -19.81 1.10 8.79
C PRO A 10 -20.83 1.67 7.78
N GLY A 11 -21.25 0.85 6.82
CA GLY A 11 -22.19 1.27 5.76
C GLY A 11 -21.53 2.00 4.57
N THR A 12 -20.22 2.22 4.60
CA THR A 12 -19.48 2.77 3.46
C THR A 12 -19.07 1.65 2.50
N HIS A 13 -19.28 1.89 1.20
CA HIS A 13 -18.95 0.96 0.12
C HIS A 13 -17.93 1.58 -0.85
N ILE A 14 -17.10 0.72 -1.44
CA ILE A 14 -16.10 1.13 -2.43
C ILE A 14 -16.81 1.69 -3.66
N GLN A 15 -16.46 2.93 -4.01
CA GLN A 15 -16.91 3.65 -5.21
C GLN A 15 -15.76 3.81 -6.21
N VAL A 16 -14.51 3.80 -5.72
CA VAL A 16 -13.31 4.00 -6.55
C VAL A 16 -12.26 2.94 -6.22
N ILE A 17 -11.77 2.28 -7.26
CA ILE A 17 -10.62 1.37 -7.23
C ILE A 17 -9.43 2.11 -7.81
N GLY A 18 -8.46 2.43 -6.96
CA GLY A 18 -7.18 3.00 -7.32
C GLY A 18 -6.24 1.93 -7.87
N ALA A 19 -6.10 1.88 -9.19
CA ALA A 19 -5.30 0.90 -9.90
C ALA A 19 -3.86 1.38 -10.18
N GLY A 20 -3.47 2.57 -9.73
CA GLY A 20 -2.12 3.09 -9.94
C GLY A 20 -1.06 2.31 -9.16
N LEU A 21 0.12 2.13 -9.77
CA LEU A 21 1.29 1.61 -9.07
C LEU A 21 1.66 2.51 -7.90
N SER A 22 2.24 1.93 -6.85
CA SER A 22 2.92 2.72 -5.82
C SER A 22 3.86 3.73 -6.47
N ARG A 23 3.97 4.93 -5.89
CA ARG A 23 4.85 6.02 -6.36
C ARG A 23 4.36 6.81 -7.58
N THR A 24 3.12 6.61 -8.03
CA THR A 24 2.46 7.45 -9.06
C THR A 24 1.58 8.57 -8.46
N GLY A 25 1.75 8.89 -7.17
CA GLY A 25 0.97 9.93 -6.48
C GLY A 25 -0.25 9.40 -5.72
N THR A 26 -0.26 8.12 -5.37
CA THR A 26 -1.37 7.43 -4.71
C THR A 26 -1.79 8.07 -3.38
N ALA A 27 -0.87 8.63 -2.60
CA ALA A 27 -1.20 9.31 -1.34
C ALA A 27 -1.97 10.63 -1.57
N SER A 28 -1.49 11.47 -2.50
CA SER A 28 -2.19 12.69 -2.90
C SER A 28 -3.56 12.38 -3.52
N PHE A 29 -3.63 11.33 -4.33
CA PHE A 29 -4.87 10.83 -4.90
C PHE A 29 -5.84 10.33 -3.81
N SER A 30 -5.35 9.59 -2.82
CA SER A 30 -6.15 9.10 -1.70
C SER A 30 -6.72 10.26 -0.88
N ALA A 31 -5.93 11.29 -0.57
CA ALA A 31 -6.41 12.49 0.10
C ALA A 31 -7.43 13.27 -0.73
N ALA A 32 -7.27 13.31 -2.06
CA ALA A 32 -8.23 13.93 -2.95
C ALA A 32 -9.57 13.17 -2.97
N LEU A 33 -9.53 11.85 -2.97
CA LEU A 33 -10.74 11.02 -2.87
C LEU A 33 -11.45 11.18 -1.52
N GLU A 34 -10.72 11.37 -0.42
CA GLU A 34 -11.31 11.60 0.89
C GLU A 34 -12.18 12.86 0.88
N ILE A 35 -11.70 13.93 0.24
CA ILE A 35 -12.44 15.18 0.04
C ILE A 35 -13.68 14.97 -0.86
N LEU A 36 -13.53 14.25 -1.99
CA LEU A 36 -14.61 14.11 -2.98
C LEU A 36 -15.70 13.10 -2.59
N LEU A 37 -15.33 12.05 -1.86
CA LEU A 37 -16.25 10.98 -1.47
C LEU A 37 -16.82 11.19 -0.06
N GLY A 38 -16.23 12.08 0.75
CA GLY A 38 -16.68 12.35 2.11
C GLY A 38 -16.61 11.12 3.02
N GLY A 39 -15.68 10.20 2.73
CA GLY A 39 -15.58 8.91 3.40
C GLY A 39 -14.14 8.39 3.46
N PRO A 40 -13.89 7.36 4.28
CA PRO A 40 -12.54 6.86 4.53
C PRO A 40 -11.95 6.18 3.31
N ILE A 41 -10.67 6.47 3.03
CA ILE A 41 -9.96 5.93 1.87
C ILE A 41 -8.82 5.03 2.32
N TYR A 42 -8.86 3.77 1.89
CA TYR A 42 -7.80 2.82 2.17
C TYR A 42 -6.58 3.12 1.28
N HIS A 43 -5.43 3.46 1.88
CA HIS A 43 -4.16 3.63 1.18
C HIS A 43 -3.17 2.55 1.63
N GLY A 44 -2.86 1.59 0.78
CA GLY A 44 -2.16 0.37 1.17
C GLY A 44 -0.82 0.59 1.87
N GLY A 45 0.06 1.47 1.36
CA GLY A 45 1.32 1.79 2.01
C GLY A 45 1.14 2.44 3.39
N THR A 46 0.16 3.33 3.54
CA THR A 46 -0.08 4.05 4.82
C THR A 46 -0.65 3.09 5.86
N GLN A 47 -1.60 2.23 5.47
CA GLN A 47 -2.31 1.34 6.37
C GLN A 47 -1.38 0.21 6.82
N THR A 48 -0.58 -0.36 5.92
CA THR A 48 0.36 -1.44 6.27
C THR A 48 1.56 -0.95 7.08
N LEU A 49 2.03 0.28 6.84
CA LEU A 49 3.21 0.83 7.54
C LEU A 49 2.86 1.59 8.81
N MET A 50 1.68 2.22 8.91
CA MET A 50 1.32 3.10 10.04
C MET A 50 0.06 2.66 10.79
N GLY A 51 -0.73 1.75 10.21
CA GLY A 51 -1.90 1.18 10.84
C GLY A 51 -1.57 0.09 11.87
N PRO A 52 -2.61 -0.55 12.44
CA PRO A 52 -2.43 -1.63 13.40
C PRO A 52 -1.73 -2.85 12.78
N PRO A 53 -1.04 -3.68 13.58
CA PRO A 53 -0.40 -4.91 13.10
C PRO A 53 -1.31 -5.86 12.31
N THR A 54 -2.62 -5.79 12.54
CA THR A 54 -3.63 -6.57 11.81
C THR A 54 -3.63 -6.28 10.32
N GLU A 55 -3.28 -5.06 9.87
CA GLU A 55 -3.23 -4.68 8.45
C GLU A 55 -2.23 -5.53 7.67
N ILE A 56 -0.98 -5.58 8.12
CA ILE A 56 0.07 -6.33 7.41
C ILE A 56 -0.16 -7.84 7.51
N ILE A 57 -0.73 -8.32 8.63
CA ILE A 57 -0.99 -9.75 8.84
C ILE A 57 -2.10 -10.23 7.89
N SER A 58 -3.20 -9.50 7.77
CA SER A 58 -4.29 -9.87 6.88
C SER A 58 -3.90 -9.79 5.41
N TRP A 59 -3.10 -8.79 5.01
CA TRP A 59 -2.65 -8.68 3.63
C TRP A 59 -1.75 -9.84 3.24
N LYS A 60 -0.92 -10.33 4.16
CA LYS A 60 -0.19 -11.58 3.93
C LYS A 60 -1.12 -12.75 3.67
N GLN A 61 -2.20 -12.89 4.46
CA GLN A 61 -3.18 -13.98 4.26
C GLN A 61 -3.89 -13.85 2.91
N ILE A 62 -4.35 -12.65 2.54
CA ILE A 62 -4.99 -12.37 1.25
C ILE A 62 -4.04 -12.75 0.10
N LEU A 63 -2.79 -12.26 0.13
CA LEU A 63 -1.81 -12.53 -0.92
C LEU A 63 -1.44 -14.02 -1.00
N GLN A 64 -1.31 -14.71 0.13
CA GLN A 64 -1.06 -16.16 0.16
C GLN A 64 -2.19 -16.94 -0.51
N LYS A 65 -3.44 -16.60 -0.22
CA LYS A 65 -4.63 -17.24 -0.82
C LYS A 65 -4.77 -16.93 -2.31
N TRP A 66 -4.51 -15.69 -2.69
CA TRP A 66 -4.49 -15.29 -4.09
C TRP A 66 -3.41 -16.04 -4.88
N LEU A 67 -2.19 -16.12 -4.33
CA LEU A 67 -1.08 -16.85 -4.95
C LEU A 67 -1.35 -18.35 -5.06
N SER A 68 -2.05 -18.96 -4.10
CA SER A 68 -2.45 -20.38 -4.17
C SER A 68 -3.60 -20.65 -5.14
N GLY A 69 -4.26 -19.61 -5.68
CA GLY A 69 -5.43 -19.74 -6.55
C GLY A 69 -6.74 -20.01 -5.79
N ASP A 70 -6.78 -19.79 -4.47
CA ASP A 70 -7.98 -19.95 -3.64
C ASP A 70 -8.86 -18.70 -3.78
N HIS A 71 -9.59 -18.62 -4.89
CA HIS A 71 -10.35 -17.43 -5.30
C HIS A 71 -11.42 -17.04 -4.28
N ALA A 72 -12.26 -18.00 -3.86
CA ALA A 72 -13.35 -17.74 -2.93
C ALA A 72 -12.86 -17.19 -1.59
N THR A 73 -11.79 -17.77 -1.03
CA THR A 73 -11.21 -17.26 0.23
C THR A 73 -10.57 -15.89 0.03
N THR A 74 -9.94 -15.65 -1.13
CA THR A 74 -9.36 -14.35 -1.46
C THR A 74 -10.43 -13.26 -1.47
N LEU A 75 -11.55 -13.49 -2.15
CA LEU A 75 -12.67 -12.55 -2.19
C LEU A 75 -13.26 -12.28 -0.80
N ALA A 76 -13.48 -13.32 0.01
CA ALA A 76 -14.02 -13.16 1.36
C ALA A 76 -13.09 -12.33 2.28
N LEU A 77 -11.79 -12.60 2.23
CA LEU A 77 -10.80 -11.83 3.00
C LEU A 77 -10.66 -10.40 2.48
N LEU A 78 -10.70 -10.21 1.16
CA LEU A 78 -10.62 -8.90 0.53
C LEU A 78 -11.83 -8.05 0.88
N GLN A 79 -13.05 -8.59 0.77
CA GLN A 79 -14.29 -7.94 1.18
C GLN A 79 -14.25 -7.50 2.65
N THR A 80 -13.72 -8.36 3.54
CA THR A 80 -13.53 -8.02 4.96
C THR A 80 -12.54 -6.87 5.13
N ARG A 81 -11.46 -6.83 4.33
CA ARG A 81 -10.41 -5.80 4.40
C ARG A 81 -10.89 -4.45 3.87
N THR A 82 -11.75 -4.45 2.86
CA THR A 82 -12.28 -3.24 2.20
C THR A 82 -13.59 -2.75 2.81
N ALA A 83 -14.20 -3.51 3.72
CA ALA A 83 -15.43 -3.13 4.40
C ALA A 83 -15.29 -1.79 5.12
N GLY A 84 -16.23 -0.88 4.86
CA GLY A 84 -16.28 0.43 5.48
C GLY A 84 -15.33 1.46 4.88
N TYR A 85 -14.80 1.23 3.67
CA TYR A 85 -14.02 2.22 2.91
C TYR A 85 -14.77 2.68 1.66
N ALA A 86 -14.61 3.96 1.31
CA ALA A 86 -15.20 4.56 0.11
C ALA A 86 -14.34 4.36 -1.14
N ALA A 87 -13.03 4.17 -0.96
CA ALA A 87 -12.13 3.78 -2.02
C ALA A 87 -10.93 3.02 -1.46
N ILE A 88 -10.22 2.32 -2.36
CA ILE A 88 -8.96 1.65 -2.05
C ILE A 88 -7.91 2.00 -3.09
N THR A 89 -6.69 2.30 -2.63
CA THR A 89 -5.58 2.79 -3.45
C THR A 89 -4.27 2.16 -3.01
N ASP A 90 -3.27 2.18 -3.90
CA ASP A 90 -1.91 1.68 -3.65
C ASP A 90 -1.81 0.15 -3.49
N ALA A 91 -0.59 -0.36 -3.45
CA ALA A 91 -0.29 -1.77 -3.25
C ALA A 91 -0.74 -2.24 -1.85
N PRO A 92 -1.26 -3.46 -1.71
CA PRO A 92 -1.31 -4.54 -2.72
C PRO A 92 -2.57 -4.55 -3.59
N ALA A 93 -3.55 -3.70 -3.27
CA ALA A 93 -4.88 -3.74 -3.88
C ALA A 93 -4.86 -3.32 -5.35
N SER A 94 -3.92 -2.47 -5.77
CA SER A 94 -3.70 -2.08 -7.16
C SER A 94 -3.46 -3.24 -8.13
N GLN A 95 -3.12 -4.43 -7.63
CA GLN A 95 -2.91 -5.66 -8.40
C GLN A 95 -4.05 -6.69 -8.21
N LEU A 96 -5.08 -6.35 -7.42
CA LEU A 96 -6.29 -7.15 -7.20
C LEU A 96 -7.51 -6.50 -7.86
N VAL A 97 -7.31 -5.74 -8.93
CA VAL A 97 -8.37 -5.04 -9.66
C VAL A 97 -9.47 -6.00 -10.17
N PRO A 98 -9.16 -7.18 -10.74
CA PRO A 98 -10.20 -8.13 -11.13
C PRO A 98 -11.09 -8.56 -9.96
N GLU A 99 -10.48 -8.91 -8.83
CA GLU A 99 -11.19 -9.34 -7.62
C GLU A 99 -12.01 -8.19 -7.01
N LEU A 100 -11.49 -6.97 -7.05
CA LEU A 100 -12.20 -5.78 -6.57
C LEU A 100 -13.38 -5.44 -7.48
N LEU A 101 -13.27 -5.60 -8.80
CA LEU A 101 -14.38 -5.41 -9.73
C LEU A 101 -15.46 -6.48 -9.57
N GLU A 102 -15.09 -7.71 -9.21
CA GLU A 102 -16.05 -8.76 -8.87
C GLU A 102 -16.84 -8.42 -7.60
N LEU A 103 -16.16 -7.90 -6.58
CA LEU A 103 -16.80 -7.49 -5.32
C LEU A 103 -17.61 -6.19 -5.45
N TYR A 104 -17.15 -5.26 -6.28
CA TYR A 104 -17.68 -3.91 -6.42
C TYR A 104 -17.88 -3.54 -7.89
N PRO A 105 -18.85 -4.16 -8.59
CA PRO A 105 -19.03 -4.04 -10.03
C PRO A 105 -19.38 -2.63 -10.49
N ASP A 106 -19.88 -1.76 -9.62
CA ASP A 106 -20.25 -0.37 -9.94
C ASP A 106 -19.12 0.64 -9.68
N SER A 107 -17.98 0.18 -9.15
CA SER A 107 -16.84 1.06 -8.87
C SER A 107 -16.14 1.56 -10.13
N LYS A 108 -15.69 2.81 -10.11
CA LYS A 108 -14.80 3.36 -11.15
C LYS A 108 -13.36 2.93 -10.91
N VAL A 109 -12.63 2.61 -11.97
CA VAL A 109 -11.21 2.26 -11.90
C VAL A 109 -10.37 3.45 -12.36
N ILE A 110 -9.58 4.00 -11.44
CA ILE A 110 -8.69 5.13 -11.73
C ILE A 110 -7.25 4.68 -11.53
N CYS A 111 -6.46 4.72 -12.61
CA CYS A 111 -5.04 4.44 -12.58
C CYS A 111 -4.26 5.75 -12.55
N THR A 112 -3.61 6.04 -11.42
CA THR A 112 -2.68 7.17 -11.35
C THR A 112 -1.43 6.89 -12.16
N VAL A 113 -1.10 7.81 -13.08
CA VAL A 113 0.04 7.70 -14.01
C VAL A 113 1.07 8.78 -13.75
N ARG A 114 2.31 8.51 -14.19
CA ARG A 114 3.46 9.40 -14.08
C ARG A 114 4.41 9.18 -15.26
N ASP A 115 5.30 10.13 -15.50
CA ASP A 115 6.50 9.89 -16.32
C ASP A 115 7.20 8.57 -15.90
N PRO A 116 7.40 7.60 -16.81
CA PRO A 116 7.96 6.29 -16.48
C PRO A 116 9.35 6.38 -15.86
N ASP A 117 10.24 7.22 -16.40
CA ASP A 117 11.61 7.35 -15.90
C ASP A 117 11.63 7.94 -14.48
N ALA A 118 10.78 8.94 -14.22
CA ALA A 118 10.60 9.48 -12.88
C ALA A 118 10.00 8.45 -11.91
N TRP A 119 9.10 7.58 -12.37
CA TRP A 119 8.58 6.48 -11.57
C TRP A 119 9.66 5.46 -11.22
N VAL A 120 10.48 5.04 -12.20
CA VAL A 120 11.61 4.11 -12.00
C VAL A 120 12.56 4.63 -10.93
N ARG A 121 12.97 5.90 -11.01
CA ARG A 121 13.83 6.53 -9.98
C ARG A 121 13.18 6.50 -8.59
N SER A 122 11.88 6.76 -8.51
CA SER A 122 11.13 6.80 -7.24
C SER A 122 10.97 5.41 -6.60
N ILE A 123 10.65 4.37 -7.38
CA ILE A 123 10.50 3.01 -6.87
C ILE A 123 11.85 2.36 -6.52
N GLN A 124 12.93 2.77 -7.19
CA GLN A 124 14.29 2.33 -6.87
C GLN A 124 14.75 2.81 -5.48
N GLN A 125 14.38 4.03 -5.07
CA GLN A 125 14.65 4.51 -3.71
C GLN A 125 14.00 3.58 -2.66
N VAL A 126 12.71 3.27 -2.82
CA VAL A 126 12.02 2.33 -1.92
C VAL A 126 12.70 0.95 -1.93
N SER A 127 13.01 0.45 -3.13
CA SER A 127 13.66 -0.85 -3.32
C SER A 127 15.02 -0.93 -2.61
N SER A 128 15.82 0.14 -2.63
CA SER A 128 17.13 0.16 -1.96
C SER A 128 17.02 0.01 -0.44
N ILE A 129 16.00 0.59 0.18
CA ILE A 129 15.75 0.47 1.63
C ILE A 129 15.30 -0.94 1.97
N VAL A 130 14.35 -1.47 1.22
CA VAL A 130 13.78 -2.81 1.47
C VAL A 130 14.81 -3.92 1.25
N ARG A 131 15.82 -3.69 0.41
CA ARG A 131 16.93 -4.62 0.14
C ARG A 131 18.07 -4.57 1.18
N LEU A 132 17.98 -3.71 2.20
CA LEU A 132 18.97 -3.69 3.28
C LEU A 132 19.00 -5.06 3.99
N TRP A 133 20.14 -5.74 3.93
CA TRP A 133 20.29 -7.13 4.40
C TRP A 133 19.94 -7.33 5.88
N PHE A 134 20.18 -6.32 6.72
CA PHE A 134 19.92 -6.36 8.16
C PHE A 134 18.49 -5.98 8.54
N LEU A 135 17.69 -5.45 7.60
CA LEU A 135 16.39 -4.84 7.92
C LEU A 135 15.43 -5.87 8.54
N GLY A 136 15.44 -7.12 8.07
CA GLY A 136 14.61 -8.17 8.66
C GLY A 136 14.92 -8.43 10.13
N ALA A 137 16.20 -8.45 10.50
CA ALA A 137 16.64 -8.63 11.88
C ALA A 137 16.27 -7.42 12.76
N VAL A 138 16.43 -6.20 12.23
CA VAL A 138 16.08 -4.97 12.95
C VAL A 138 14.59 -4.86 13.22
N LEU A 139 13.72 -5.33 12.31
CA LEU A 139 12.27 -5.27 12.47
C LEU A 139 11.69 -6.41 13.33
N LEU A 140 12.45 -7.47 13.61
CA LEU A 140 11.98 -8.65 14.35
C LEU A 140 11.34 -8.37 15.72
N PRO A 141 11.84 -7.46 16.57
CA PRO A 141 11.25 -7.20 17.89
C PRO A 141 10.04 -6.26 17.82
N LEU A 142 9.68 -5.76 16.63
CA LEU A 142 8.56 -4.84 16.45
C LEU A 142 7.27 -5.60 16.11
N PRO A 143 6.21 -5.47 16.94
CA PRO A 143 4.90 -6.02 16.61
C PRO A 143 4.41 -5.51 15.25
N GLY A 144 3.82 -6.39 14.44
CA GLY A 144 3.44 -6.09 13.05
C GLY A 144 4.63 -6.10 12.09
N MET A 145 5.62 -5.22 12.29
CA MET A 145 6.74 -5.03 11.35
C MET A 145 7.68 -6.23 11.24
N ARG A 146 7.72 -7.14 12.22
CA ARG A 146 8.38 -8.46 12.06
C ARG A 146 7.87 -9.28 10.88
N HIS A 147 6.67 -8.97 10.37
CA HIS A 147 6.09 -9.63 9.21
C HIS A 147 6.42 -8.93 7.88
N PHE A 148 7.07 -7.76 7.92
CA PHE A 148 7.33 -6.91 6.77
C PHE A 148 8.10 -7.62 5.66
N MET A 149 9.15 -8.37 5.99
CA MET A 149 9.93 -9.09 4.97
C MET A 149 9.10 -10.15 4.26
N GLY A 150 8.29 -10.90 5.00
CA GLY A 150 7.38 -11.88 4.40
C GLY A 150 6.27 -11.24 3.56
N TYR A 151 5.76 -10.08 3.99
CA TYR A 151 4.80 -9.30 3.21
C TYR A 151 5.41 -8.77 1.92
N ASN A 152 6.61 -8.18 1.99
CA ASN A 152 7.32 -7.69 0.81
C ASN A 152 7.65 -8.81 -0.19
N TRP A 153 8.01 -10.01 0.29
CA TRP A 153 8.19 -11.17 -0.57
C TRP A 153 6.89 -11.54 -1.32
N LEU A 154 5.74 -11.48 -0.64
CA LEU A 154 4.44 -11.73 -1.27
C LEU A 154 4.06 -10.65 -2.30
N LEU A 155 4.38 -9.37 -2.04
CA LEU A 155 4.21 -8.31 -3.03
C LEU A 155 5.04 -8.58 -4.29
N GLN A 156 6.29 -8.99 -4.13
CA GLN A 156 7.14 -9.37 -5.27
C GLN A 156 6.58 -10.58 -6.01
N ALA A 157 6.09 -11.61 -5.31
CA ALA A 157 5.48 -12.78 -5.93
C ALA A 157 4.19 -12.43 -6.70
N GLN A 158 3.40 -11.47 -6.19
CA GLN A 158 2.24 -10.93 -6.90
C GLN A 158 2.65 -10.26 -8.21
N TRP A 159 3.68 -9.41 -8.17
CA TRP A 159 4.25 -8.78 -9.36
C TRP A 159 4.81 -9.79 -10.35
N ASP A 160 5.55 -10.80 -9.87
CA ASP A 160 6.11 -11.86 -10.72
C ASP A 160 5.00 -12.62 -11.47
N ARG A 161 3.88 -12.92 -10.81
CA ARG A 161 2.73 -13.61 -11.42
C ARG A 161 2.02 -12.77 -12.49
N ILE A 162 1.84 -11.48 -12.24
CA ILE A 162 1.12 -10.57 -13.15
C ILE A 162 2.00 -10.15 -14.32
N TYR A 163 3.18 -9.62 -14.03
CA TYR A 163 4.02 -8.99 -15.05
C TYR A 163 4.98 -9.95 -15.73
N ARG A 164 5.25 -11.11 -15.11
CA ARG A 164 6.19 -12.14 -15.63
C ARG A 164 7.58 -11.57 -15.98
N SER A 165 7.95 -10.48 -15.32
CA SER A 165 9.21 -9.77 -15.47
C SER A 165 9.61 -9.18 -14.12
N ARG A 166 10.92 -9.04 -13.90
CA ARG A 166 11.49 -8.29 -12.77
C ARG A 166 12.23 -7.04 -13.20
N ASP A 167 12.23 -6.74 -14.50
CA ASP A 167 12.82 -5.52 -15.01
C ASP A 167 11.89 -4.34 -14.73
N VAL A 168 12.29 -3.55 -13.73
CA VAL A 168 11.55 -2.37 -13.26
C VAL A 168 11.28 -1.39 -14.39
N ALA A 169 12.14 -1.26 -15.40
CA ALA A 169 11.90 -0.37 -16.54
C ALA A 169 10.65 -0.77 -17.34
N TRP A 170 10.34 -2.07 -17.41
CA TRP A 170 9.19 -2.60 -18.13
C TRP A 170 7.94 -2.73 -17.27
N ILE A 171 8.08 -2.90 -15.95
CA ILE A 171 6.92 -3.08 -15.04
C ILE A 171 5.85 -2.01 -15.23
N TYR A 172 6.25 -0.74 -15.41
CA TYR A 172 5.30 0.35 -15.60
C TYR A 172 4.41 0.14 -16.83
N GLN A 173 5.02 -0.23 -17.96
CA GLN A 173 4.31 -0.47 -19.21
C GLN A 173 3.47 -1.75 -19.13
N LEU A 174 4.03 -2.82 -18.57
CA LEU A 174 3.32 -4.09 -18.35
C LEU A 174 2.11 -3.92 -17.45
N HIS A 175 2.17 -3.06 -16.45
CA HIS A 175 1.03 -2.73 -15.60
C HIS A 175 -0.09 -2.03 -16.36
N LEU A 176 0.24 -1.04 -17.19
CA LEU A 176 -0.76 -0.36 -18.02
C LEU A 176 -1.35 -1.29 -19.08
N GLN A 177 -0.56 -2.24 -19.60
CA GLN A 177 -1.08 -3.27 -20.51
C GLN A 177 -2.04 -4.19 -19.77
N TRP A 178 -1.61 -4.75 -18.63
CA TRP A 178 -2.44 -5.64 -17.81
C TRP A 178 -3.77 -4.99 -17.42
N LEU A 179 -3.77 -3.72 -17.02
CA LEU A 179 -5.00 -3.00 -16.70
C LEU A 179 -5.96 -2.90 -17.89
N ARG A 180 -5.46 -2.68 -19.11
CA ARG A 180 -6.31 -2.66 -20.31
C ARG A 180 -6.89 -4.03 -20.66
N GLU A 181 -6.23 -5.11 -20.23
CA GLU A 181 -6.70 -6.48 -20.44
C GLU A 181 -7.79 -6.88 -19.42
N VAL A 182 -7.66 -6.41 -18.17
CA VAL A 182 -8.56 -6.85 -17.08
C VAL A 182 -9.68 -5.86 -16.74
N VAL A 183 -9.58 -4.60 -17.17
CA VAL A 183 -10.59 -3.57 -16.92
C VAL A 183 -11.34 -3.27 -18.20
N PRO A 184 -12.69 -3.23 -18.19
CA PRO A 184 -13.48 -2.76 -19.32
C PRO A 184 -13.01 -1.38 -19.80
N PRO A 185 -12.81 -1.15 -21.12
CA PRO A 185 -12.24 0.10 -21.63
C PRO A 185 -12.99 1.38 -21.23
N ASP A 186 -14.30 1.28 -21.02
CA ASP A 186 -15.19 2.36 -20.59
C ASP A 186 -15.04 2.71 -19.10
N ARG A 187 -14.36 1.87 -18.32
CA ARG A 187 -14.21 2.02 -16.86
C ARG A 187 -12.80 2.40 -16.41
N LEU A 188 -11.80 2.28 -17.28
CA LEU A 188 -10.42 2.61 -16.97
C LEU A 188 -10.13 4.09 -17.24
N VAL A 189 -9.88 4.85 -16.18
CA VAL A 189 -9.46 6.25 -16.28
C VAL A 189 -7.98 6.35 -15.94
N LEU A 190 -7.17 6.88 -16.85
CA LEU A 190 -5.80 7.28 -16.57
C LEU A 190 -5.78 8.71 -16.05
N TYR A 191 -5.08 8.96 -14.95
CA TYR A 191 -5.09 10.26 -14.28
C TYR A 191 -3.70 10.64 -13.78
N ASP A 192 -3.18 11.81 -14.17
CA ASP A 192 -1.96 12.36 -13.58
C ASP A 192 -2.34 13.34 -12.47
N VAL A 193 -1.89 13.06 -11.24
CA VAL A 193 -2.18 13.90 -10.06
C VAL A 193 -1.72 15.36 -10.21
N ARG A 194 -0.83 15.65 -11.16
CA ARG A 194 -0.39 17.02 -11.48
C ARG A 194 -1.48 17.85 -12.18
N GLU A 195 -2.45 17.19 -12.80
CA GLU A 195 -3.58 17.84 -13.47
C GLU A 195 -4.62 18.39 -12.48
N GLY A 196 -4.56 17.96 -11.22
CA GLY A 196 -5.40 18.51 -10.15
C GLY A 196 -6.87 18.09 -10.25
N TRP A 197 -7.77 18.95 -9.78
CA TRP A 197 -9.17 18.56 -9.56
C TRP A 197 -9.96 18.24 -10.82
N GLU A 198 -9.81 19.01 -11.90
CA GLU A 198 -10.74 18.98 -13.02
C GLU A 198 -10.90 17.60 -13.68
N PRO A 199 -9.82 16.87 -14.04
CA PRO A 199 -9.98 15.56 -14.67
C PRO A 199 -10.52 14.53 -13.70
N LEU A 200 -10.12 14.58 -12.43
CA LEU A 200 -10.59 13.67 -11.39
C LEU A 200 -12.08 13.86 -11.11
N CYS A 201 -12.53 15.10 -10.96
CA CYS A 201 -13.93 15.44 -10.71
C CYS A 201 -14.81 15.05 -11.91
N ARG A 202 -14.34 15.31 -13.14
CA ARG A 202 -15.01 14.86 -14.37
C ARG A 202 -15.13 13.34 -14.42
N ALA A 203 -14.06 12.62 -14.11
CA ALA A 203 -14.06 11.17 -14.08
C ALA A 203 -15.05 10.62 -13.06
N LEU A 204 -15.25 11.28 -11.93
CA LEU A 204 -16.17 10.86 -10.87
C LEU A 204 -17.58 11.44 -10.97
N GLY A 205 -17.83 12.38 -11.88
CA GLY A 205 -19.10 13.12 -11.96
C GLY A 205 -19.35 13.98 -10.72
N LYS A 206 -18.29 14.57 -10.16
CA LYS A 206 -18.34 15.43 -8.96
C LYS A 206 -18.02 16.88 -9.31
N GLU A 207 -18.44 17.80 -8.45
CA GLU A 207 -18.06 19.21 -8.55
C GLU A 207 -16.62 19.43 -8.06
N VAL A 208 -15.95 20.43 -8.64
CA VAL A 208 -14.60 20.81 -8.20
C VAL A 208 -14.70 21.52 -6.85
N PRO A 209 -14.02 21.04 -5.80
CA PRO A 209 -14.10 21.65 -4.48
C PRO A 209 -13.26 22.94 -4.42
N ASP A 210 -13.69 23.89 -3.59
CA ASP A 210 -12.99 25.16 -3.34
C ASP A 210 -11.83 25.01 -2.32
N VAL A 211 -10.95 24.04 -2.58
CA VAL A 211 -9.71 23.82 -1.80
C VAL A 211 -8.57 23.46 -2.74
N PRO A 212 -7.30 23.78 -2.41
CA PRO A 212 -6.16 23.35 -3.22
C PRO A 212 -6.07 21.83 -3.33
N PHE A 213 -5.64 21.31 -4.49
CA PHE A 213 -5.42 19.87 -4.67
C PHE A 213 -4.35 19.37 -3.68
N PRO A 214 -4.60 18.27 -2.94
CA PRO A 214 -3.66 17.74 -1.96
C PRO A 214 -2.30 17.40 -2.59
N ARG A 215 -1.21 17.84 -1.96
CA ARG A 215 0.17 17.49 -2.37
C ARG A 215 0.91 16.83 -1.21
N ILE A 216 0.91 15.50 -1.20
CA ILE A 216 1.63 14.69 -0.21
C ILE A 216 3.00 14.29 -0.79
N ASN A 217 4.07 14.70 -0.09
CA ASN A 217 5.45 14.38 -0.51
C ASN A 217 5.86 12.99 0.02
N ASP A 218 5.64 11.99 -0.82
CA ASP A 218 5.93 10.60 -0.52
C ASP A 218 7.41 10.25 -0.45
N ALA A 219 8.32 11.02 -1.06
CA ALA A 219 9.75 10.68 -1.08
C ALA A 219 10.36 10.84 0.32
N GLN A 220 10.20 12.02 0.92
CA GLN A 220 10.67 12.27 2.28
C GLN A 220 9.92 11.44 3.33
N ALA A 221 8.68 11.05 3.04
CA ALA A 221 7.90 10.20 3.94
C ALA A 221 8.52 8.80 4.08
N VAL A 222 8.99 8.21 2.97
CA VAL A 222 9.63 6.89 2.98
C VAL A 222 10.88 6.88 3.86
N ASP A 223 11.78 7.86 3.69
CA ASP A 223 13.03 7.91 4.46
C ASP A 223 12.74 8.06 5.97
N ARG A 224 11.78 8.93 6.33
CA ARG A 224 11.37 9.11 7.74
C ARG A 224 10.74 7.86 8.34
N ILE A 225 9.90 7.14 7.59
CA ILE A 225 9.28 5.90 8.05
C ILE A 225 10.35 4.82 8.26
N ALA A 226 11.30 4.71 7.33
CA ALA A 226 12.41 3.77 7.43
C ALA A 226 13.28 4.08 8.66
N GLU A 227 13.70 5.34 8.83
CA GLU A 227 14.48 5.78 9.99
C GLU A 227 13.75 5.51 11.31
N TYR A 228 12.47 5.85 11.38
CA TYR A 228 11.63 5.61 12.56
C TYR A 228 11.63 4.14 12.96
N TYR A 229 11.38 3.23 12.01
CA TYR A 229 11.31 1.80 12.31
C TYR A 229 12.68 1.18 12.59
N ILE A 230 13.72 1.59 11.88
CA ILE A 230 15.10 1.13 12.16
C ILE A 230 15.51 1.54 13.57
N ARG A 231 15.34 2.82 13.92
CA ARG A 231 15.68 3.33 15.26
C ARG A 231 14.88 2.61 16.34
N ARG A 232 13.57 2.44 16.16
CA ARG A 232 12.71 1.74 17.13
C ARG A 232 13.09 0.27 17.28
N GLY A 233 13.44 -0.40 16.19
CA GLY A 233 13.93 -1.78 16.18
C GLY A 233 15.22 -1.93 16.97
N LEU A 234 16.20 -1.08 16.70
CA LEU A 234 17.48 -1.04 17.43
C LEU A 234 17.29 -0.74 18.93
N MET A 235 16.43 0.21 19.29
CA MET A 235 16.11 0.51 20.69
C MET A 235 15.47 -0.69 21.40
N ARG A 236 14.58 -1.42 20.72
CA ARG A 236 13.95 -2.63 21.28
C ARG A 236 14.96 -3.75 21.47
N TRP A 237 15.87 -3.94 20.52
CA TRP A 237 16.98 -4.87 20.68
C TRP A 237 17.89 -4.50 21.85
N ALA A 238 18.28 -3.24 21.98
CA ALA A 238 19.08 -2.76 23.10
C ALA A 238 18.40 -3.08 24.44
N GLY A 239 17.09 -2.84 24.56
CA GLY A 239 16.32 -3.21 25.75
C GLY A 239 16.31 -4.72 26.03
N ILE A 240 16.13 -5.56 25.00
CA ILE A 240 16.17 -7.03 25.13
C ILE A 240 17.55 -7.50 25.59
N LEU A 241 18.63 -6.99 24.98
CA LEU A 241 20.01 -7.34 25.33
C LEU A 241 20.34 -6.93 26.77
N LEU A 242 19.96 -5.71 27.19
CA LEU A 242 20.16 -5.23 28.56
C LEU A 242 19.41 -6.10 29.58
N ALA A 243 18.17 -6.50 29.27
CA ALA A 243 17.41 -7.39 30.14
C ALA A 243 18.06 -8.77 30.27
N MET A 244 18.60 -9.33 29.18
CA MET A 244 19.33 -10.60 29.21
C MET A 244 20.62 -10.52 30.05
N VAL A 245 21.39 -9.44 29.90
CA VAL A 245 22.60 -9.21 30.72
C VAL A 245 22.25 -9.07 32.20
N GLY A 246 21.19 -8.31 32.53
CA GLY A 246 20.73 -8.15 33.91
C GLY A 246 20.30 -9.48 34.55
N LEU A 247 19.54 -10.31 33.83
CA LEU A 247 19.14 -11.64 34.30
C LEU A 247 20.35 -12.58 34.48
N GLY A 248 21.31 -12.54 33.56
CA GLY A 248 22.55 -13.31 33.65
C GLY A 248 23.43 -12.90 34.83
N GLY A 249 23.56 -11.59 35.07
CA GLY A 249 24.29 -11.06 36.24
C GLY A 249 23.64 -11.44 37.57
N CYS A 250 22.31 -11.33 37.68
CA CYS A 250 21.56 -11.77 38.86
C CYS A 250 21.67 -13.27 39.12
N TRP A 251 21.74 -14.10 38.07
CA TRP A 251 21.95 -15.54 38.21
C TRP A 251 23.36 -15.87 38.69
N LEU A 252 24.38 -15.18 38.18
CA LEU A 252 25.77 -15.35 38.61
C LEU A 252 26.00 -14.89 40.05
N LEU A 253 25.33 -13.82 40.51
CA LEU A 253 25.40 -13.33 41.89
C LEU A 253 24.65 -14.21 42.90
N ARG A 254 23.83 -15.16 42.44
CA ARG A 254 23.09 -16.11 43.29
C ARG A 254 23.81 -17.46 43.46
N LYS A 255 24.94 -17.66 42.78
CA LYS A 255 25.83 -18.82 42.96
C LYS A 255 27.00 -18.45 43.85
#